data_AF-C4V2Q0-F1
#
_entry.id   AF-C4V2Q0-F1
#
_cell.length_a   1.000
_cell.length_b   1.000
_cell.length_c   1.000
_cell.angle_alpha   90.00
_cell.angle_beta   90.00
_cell.angle_gamma   90.00
#
_symmetry.space_group_name_H-M   'P 1'
#
loop_
_entity.id
_entity.type
_entity.pdbx_description
1 polymer ?
#
loop_
_entity_poly.entity_id
_entity_poly.type
_entity_poly.pdbx_seq_one_letter_code
_entity_poly.pdbx_strand_id
1 'polypeptide(L)'
;MVPLFFRLTAAVLLFSVTVSATAYAEDSQPDPYHVDWKEPQTRRIEVQRPPTMETWGVVKQGDVQTKFLRSIPYLYSAYELHEIHKNGKIEYLFHVQGEYGSDGTIPRLTIGTKEDTAFELTPVPAAEIKTIPSKDYTDYWYRAGDLSRWIALEESAKKGKVNAYFYYSPNGKASRDEISPLVKRIPRWLALSIEECNAYGPKYSIFYPGMPAKELRDAIAYRSNAHYDSGRAKTSNKYVFSDVGNLPSFALHPSWSMAEVHYVTFREEPAGTWVNWDYWEPLSSSIHPLDTIGYITQTVYADLYPTKYYGFTLKGHAEKQKWIIDTVDTKRHPELAAVTPGDVIKSLNGIPVDGYPKYVAEYLMYYSDLGDLNLLLENKKSGLYEVTARSLIHLPLPAINYAAENEKSKLRYTKKSIHEFRLDGAVPFEIFDPLGNPAAHIESPRTDWILEHFHAQRPHTMPLGRYFAAAAQQY
;
A
#
# COMPACT_ATOMS: atom_id res chain seq x y z
N MET A 1 9.17 -78.15 -19.63
CA MET A 1 10.59 -77.98 -19.97
C MET A 1 11.04 -76.62 -19.48
N VAL A 2 12.05 -76.64 -18.61
CA VAL A 2 12.78 -75.56 -17.90
C VAL A 2 13.71 -74.83 -18.92
N PRO A 3 14.37 -73.65 -18.70
CA PRO A 3 14.45 -72.72 -17.55
C PRO A 3 14.53 -71.18 -17.87
N LEU A 4 14.75 -70.40 -16.79
CA LEU A 4 15.77 -69.32 -16.62
C LEU A 4 15.34 -67.88 -16.94
N PHE A 5 15.29 -67.01 -15.91
CA PHE A 5 16.46 -66.22 -15.52
C PHE A 5 16.36 -65.65 -14.09
N PHE A 6 17.54 -65.58 -13.47
CA PHE A 6 17.86 -65.42 -12.06
C PHE A 6 17.59 -64.01 -11.48
N ARG A 7 17.16 -63.99 -10.23
CA ARG A 7 17.38 -62.88 -9.27
C ARG A 7 18.80 -62.97 -8.71
N LEU A 8 19.45 -61.83 -8.52
CA LEU A 8 20.66 -61.70 -7.71
C LEU A 8 20.43 -60.73 -6.56
N THR A 9 20.92 -61.17 -5.41
CA THR A 9 20.61 -60.79 -4.03
C THR A 9 21.73 -59.96 -3.41
N ALA A 10 21.34 -59.14 -2.42
CA ALA A 10 22.01 -58.89 -1.13
C ALA A 10 23.42 -58.22 -1.13
N ALA A 11 23.58 -57.07 -0.46
CA ALA A 11 24.08 -56.92 0.94
C ALA A 11 25.55 -57.35 1.09
N VAL A 12 26.48 -56.59 1.68
CA VAL A 12 26.54 -56.10 3.08
C VAL A 12 27.65 -55.05 3.22
N LEU A 13 27.51 -54.25 4.28
CA LEU A 13 28.30 -53.17 4.88
C LEU A 13 29.85 -53.27 4.98
N LEU A 14 30.43 -52.04 5.05
CA LEU A 14 31.52 -51.51 5.89
C LEU A 14 32.93 -52.13 5.83
N PHE A 15 33.93 -51.32 5.48
CA PHE A 15 34.87 -50.72 6.44
C PHE A 15 35.71 -49.59 5.81
N SER A 16 36.05 -48.64 6.66
CA SER A 16 36.73 -47.35 6.47
C SER A 16 38.20 -47.41 6.04
N VAL A 17 38.61 -46.46 5.18
CA VAL A 17 40.00 -45.93 5.14
C VAL A 17 39.94 -44.41 4.97
N THR A 18 40.39 -43.72 6.00
CA THR A 18 40.67 -42.27 6.06
C THR A 18 41.88 -41.91 5.21
N VAL A 19 41.74 -40.95 4.28
CA VAL A 19 42.86 -40.19 3.72
C VAL A 19 42.47 -38.71 3.64
N SER A 20 43.09 -37.95 4.54
CA SER A 20 43.53 -36.55 4.48
C SER A 20 42.89 -35.60 3.46
N ALA A 21 42.10 -34.65 3.96
CA ALA A 21 41.86 -33.37 3.31
C ALA A 21 42.67 -32.29 4.05
N THR A 22 43.95 -32.14 3.69
CA THR A 22 44.68 -30.88 3.87
C THR A 22 44.34 -30.02 2.66
N ALA A 23 43.27 -29.24 2.76
CA ALA A 23 43.00 -28.14 1.84
C ALA A 23 43.50 -26.85 2.49
N TYR A 24 44.32 -26.15 1.73
CA TYR A 24 44.99 -24.90 2.02
C TYR A 24 44.10 -23.90 2.76
N ALA A 25 44.59 -23.43 3.91
CA ALA A 25 44.26 -22.11 4.41
C ALA A 25 44.94 -21.10 3.49
N GLU A 26 44.23 -20.60 2.48
CA GLU A 26 44.49 -19.26 1.99
C GLU A 26 43.85 -18.30 2.98
N ASP A 27 44.71 -17.52 3.64
CA ASP A 27 44.36 -16.32 4.39
C ASP A 27 43.54 -15.39 3.49
N SER A 28 42.22 -15.57 3.50
CA SER A 28 41.31 -14.51 3.09
C SER A 28 41.34 -13.47 4.21
N GLN A 29 42.13 -12.42 4.00
CA GLN A 29 41.91 -11.19 4.74
C GLN A 29 40.42 -10.84 4.61
N PRO A 30 39.70 -10.59 5.72
CA PRO A 30 38.35 -10.09 5.63
C PRO A 30 38.43 -8.76 4.87
N ASP A 31 37.70 -8.67 3.76
CA ASP A 31 37.56 -7.42 3.02
C ASP A 31 37.16 -6.32 4.04
N PRO A 32 37.96 -5.25 4.19
CA PRO A 32 37.66 -4.19 5.16
C PRO A 32 36.37 -3.42 4.81
N TYR A 33 35.77 -3.68 3.65
CA TYR A 33 34.46 -3.20 3.23
C TYR A 33 33.35 -4.26 3.29
N HIS A 34 33.65 -5.48 3.78
CA HIS A 34 32.63 -6.47 4.07
C HIS A 34 31.86 -6.05 5.32
N VAL A 35 30.83 -5.25 5.10
CA VAL A 35 29.76 -5.07 6.06
C VAL A 35 28.99 -6.38 6.08
N ASP A 36 29.02 -7.07 7.22
CA ASP A 36 28.05 -8.11 7.58
C ASP A 36 26.67 -7.43 7.61
N TRP A 37 26.03 -7.35 6.44
CA TRP A 37 24.67 -6.88 6.32
C TRP A 37 23.79 -7.92 7.01
N LYS A 38 23.53 -7.71 8.31
CA LYS A 38 22.19 -8.00 8.79
C LYS A 38 21.28 -7.25 7.82
N GLU A 39 20.47 -7.98 7.07
CA GLU A 39 19.29 -7.40 6.43
C GLU A 39 18.80 -6.32 7.39
N PRO A 40 18.70 -5.04 6.98
CA PRO A 40 17.74 -4.22 7.68
C PRO A 40 16.50 -5.09 7.56
N GLN A 41 15.99 -5.56 8.70
CA GLN A 41 14.62 -5.95 8.74
C GLN A 41 13.96 -4.77 8.01
N THR A 42 13.47 -4.97 6.79
CA THR A 42 12.23 -4.33 6.37
C THR A 42 11.46 -4.26 7.67
N ARG A 43 11.27 -3.10 8.30
CA ARG A 43 10.63 -3.03 9.63
C ARG A 43 9.41 -3.93 9.55
N ARG A 44 9.48 -5.19 10.04
CA ARG A 44 8.90 -6.37 9.35
C ARG A 44 7.74 -5.89 8.51
N ILE A 45 7.97 -5.56 7.23
CA ILE A 45 6.83 -5.26 6.38
C ILE A 45 6.21 -6.64 6.37
N GLU A 46 5.14 -6.79 7.14
CA GLU A 46 4.27 -7.92 7.01
C GLU A 46 3.74 -7.78 5.59
N VAL A 47 4.53 -8.32 4.65
CA VAL A 47 4.06 -8.95 3.43
C VAL A 47 3.25 -10.13 3.93
N GLN A 48 2.11 -9.80 4.54
CA GLN A 48 1.21 -10.72 5.17
C GLN A 48 0.49 -11.38 4.01
N ARG A 49 0.89 -12.63 3.82
CA ARG A 49 0.07 -13.82 3.66
C ARG A 49 -1.41 -13.58 3.31
N PRO A 50 -2.01 -14.48 2.50
CA PRO A 50 -3.43 -14.44 2.16
C PRO A 50 -4.30 -14.21 3.40
N PRO A 51 -5.46 -13.57 3.24
CA PRO A 51 -6.27 -12.99 4.32
C PRO A 51 -6.47 -14.00 5.45
N THR A 52 -5.60 -13.91 6.44
CA THR A 52 -5.69 -14.58 7.73
C THR A 52 -5.75 -13.48 8.78
N MET A 53 -6.86 -12.75 8.70
CA MET A 53 -7.73 -12.19 9.75
C MET A 53 -7.20 -11.37 10.94
N GLU A 54 -5.91 -11.12 11.15
CA GLU A 54 -5.46 -10.15 12.18
C GLU A 54 -4.21 -9.34 11.78
N THR A 55 -4.26 -8.02 11.98
CA THR A 55 -3.17 -7.06 11.68
C THR A 55 -2.99 -6.10 12.84
N TRP A 56 -1.77 -5.69 13.14
CA TRP A 56 -1.48 -4.55 14.01
C TRP A 56 -0.32 -3.77 13.44
N GLY A 57 -0.25 -2.49 13.75
CA GLY A 57 0.81 -1.62 13.26
C GLY A 57 0.67 -0.21 13.81
N VAL A 58 1.51 0.67 13.31
CA VAL A 58 1.47 2.10 13.62
C VAL A 58 1.27 2.88 12.34
N VAL A 59 0.26 3.71 12.37
CA VAL A 59 -0.07 4.64 11.29
C VAL A 59 0.32 6.03 11.72
N LYS A 60 0.96 6.78 10.82
CA LYS A 60 1.17 8.21 11.00
C LYS A 60 0.25 8.97 10.06
N GLN A 61 -0.58 9.83 10.62
CA GLN A 61 -1.55 10.65 9.91
C GLN A 61 -1.43 12.09 10.37
N GLY A 62 -0.71 12.92 9.60
CA GLY A 62 -0.38 14.28 10.02
C GLY A 62 0.45 14.32 11.31
N ASP A 63 -0.06 15.02 12.32
CA ASP A 63 0.56 15.14 13.66
C ASP A 63 0.22 13.97 14.60
N VAL A 64 -0.54 12.99 14.13
CA VAL A 64 -1.05 11.88 14.93
C VAL A 64 -0.35 10.58 14.58
N GLN A 65 -0.02 9.81 15.62
CA GLN A 65 0.40 8.41 15.48
C GLN A 65 -0.64 7.51 16.13
N THR A 66 -1.17 6.57 15.36
CA THR A 66 -2.15 5.60 15.85
C THR A 66 -1.55 4.21 15.80
N LYS A 67 -1.32 3.64 16.97
CA LYS A 67 -1.04 2.22 17.11
C LYS A 67 -2.40 1.51 17.11
N PHE A 68 -2.60 0.52 16.24
CA PHE A 68 -3.87 -0.18 16.14
C PHE A 68 -3.68 -1.69 16.21
N LEU A 69 -4.72 -2.38 16.65
CA LEU A 69 -4.88 -3.83 16.63
C LEU A 69 -6.22 -4.14 15.96
N ARG A 70 -6.22 -4.91 14.88
CA ARG A 70 -7.39 -5.22 14.05
C ARG A 70 -7.68 -6.71 14.01
N SER A 71 -8.95 -7.06 14.04
CA SER A 71 -9.46 -8.39 13.73
C SER A 71 -10.60 -8.27 12.71
N ILE A 72 -10.62 -9.15 11.72
CA ILE A 72 -11.67 -9.22 10.69
C ILE A 72 -12.33 -10.60 10.79
N PRO A 73 -13.21 -10.82 11.79
CA PRO A 73 -13.90 -12.09 11.96
C PRO A 73 -14.99 -12.21 10.90
N TYR A 74 -14.70 -12.98 9.84
CA TYR A 74 -15.55 -13.14 8.66
C TYR A 74 -15.70 -11.84 7.82
N LEU A 75 -15.88 -12.00 6.50
CA LEU A 75 -15.65 -10.98 5.46
C LEU A 75 -16.50 -9.70 5.55
N TYR A 76 -17.34 -9.53 6.58
CA TYR A 76 -18.37 -8.49 6.65
C TYR A 76 -18.17 -7.43 7.74
N SER A 77 -17.18 -7.57 8.63
CA SER A 77 -16.91 -6.59 9.69
C SER A 77 -15.45 -6.59 10.17
N ALA A 78 -14.96 -5.41 10.56
CA ALA A 78 -13.66 -5.18 11.19
C ALA A 78 -13.84 -4.60 12.59
N TYR A 79 -13.06 -5.13 13.53
CA TYR A 79 -13.02 -4.70 14.93
C TYR A 79 -11.61 -4.27 15.26
N GLU A 80 -11.45 -3.08 15.80
CA GLU A 80 -10.14 -2.50 16.02
C GLU A 80 -10.05 -1.83 17.38
N LEU A 81 -8.90 -1.99 18.03
CA LEU A 81 -8.52 -1.21 19.20
C LEU A 81 -7.38 -0.28 18.81
N HIS A 82 -7.58 1.01 19.04
CA HIS A 82 -6.68 2.09 18.65
C HIS A 82 -6.12 2.75 19.90
N GLU A 83 -4.82 3.00 19.88
CA GLU A 83 -4.07 3.84 20.82
C GLU A 83 -3.57 5.05 20.02
N ILE A 84 -4.27 6.18 20.19
CA ILE A 84 -4.08 7.41 19.40
C ILE A 84 -3.22 8.38 20.20
N HIS A 85 -2.04 8.70 19.67
CA HIS A 85 -1.09 9.64 20.24
C HIS A 85 -1.21 10.99 19.54
N LYS A 86 -1.63 12.02 20.29
CA LYS A 86 -1.78 13.39 19.76
C LYS A 86 -1.45 14.42 20.83
N ASN A 87 -0.53 15.34 20.53
CA ASN A 87 -0.14 16.45 21.42
C ASN A 87 0.22 15.98 22.85
N GLY A 88 0.95 14.87 22.97
CA GLY A 88 1.35 14.28 24.26
C GLY A 88 0.22 13.63 25.06
N LYS A 89 -0.98 13.49 24.47
CA LYS A 89 -2.11 12.75 25.05
C LYS A 89 -2.30 11.43 24.31
N ILE A 90 -2.72 10.42 25.06
CA ILE A 90 -3.06 9.10 24.55
C ILE A 90 -4.55 8.88 24.76
N GLU A 91 -5.25 8.47 23.71
CA GLU A 91 -6.65 8.08 23.75
C GLU A 91 -6.84 6.67 23.19
N TYR A 92 -7.66 5.87 23.88
CA TYR A 92 -7.98 4.52 23.46
C TYR A 92 -9.40 4.43 22.92
N LEU A 93 -9.51 4.10 21.63
CA LEU A 93 -10.79 3.95 20.96
C LEU A 93 -10.99 2.52 20.47
N PHE A 94 -12.21 2.03 20.54
CA PHE A 94 -12.66 0.81 19.90
C PHE A 94 -13.50 1.17 18.68
N HIS A 95 -13.10 0.67 17.51
CA HIS A 95 -13.72 0.94 16.23
C HIS A 95 -14.39 -0.34 15.71
N VAL A 96 -15.63 -0.19 15.26
CA VAL A 96 -16.40 -1.24 14.60
C VAL A 96 -16.77 -0.72 13.23
N GLN A 97 -16.29 -1.41 12.20
CA GLN A 97 -16.69 -1.16 10.83
C GLN A 97 -17.41 -2.39 10.27
N GLY A 98 -18.51 -2.21 9.56
CA GLY A 98 -19.25 -3.35 9.01
C GLY A 98 -20.14 -2.97 7.84
N GLU A 99 -20.60 -3.96 7.08
CA GLU A 99 -21.35 -3.72 5.85
C GLU A 99 -22.81 -3.31 6.03
N TYR A 100 -23.32 -3.38 7.25
CA TYR A 100 -24.69 -2.98 7.49
C TYR A 100 -24.69 -1.46 7.58
N GLY A 101 -25.11 -0.75 6.53
CA GLY A 101 -25.20 0.71 6.55
C GLY A 101 -25.88 1.23 7.83
N SER A 102 -25.42 2.36 8.35
CA SER A 102 -25.97 2.96 9.58
C SER A 102 -26.93 4.10 9.25
N ASP A 103 -28.02 4.21 10.03
CA ASP A 103 -28.90 5.38 10.03
C ASP A 103 -28.34 6.54 10.89
N GLY A 104 -27.11 6.39 11.40
CA GLY A 104 -26.45 7.32 12.31
C GLY A 104 -26.69 7.02 13.80
N THR A 105 -27.56 6.06 14.12
CA THR A 105 -27.78 5.62 15.50
C THR A 105 -26.66 4.68 15.93
N ILE A 106 -25.91 5.07 16.97
CA ILE A 106 -24.86 4.22 17.54
C ILE A 106 -25.50 3.26 18.55
N PRO A 107 -25.43 1.93 18.34
CA PRO A 107 -26.01 0.97 19.26
C PRO A 107 -25.29 0.95 20.60
N ARG A 108 -25.99 0.53 21.66
CA ARG A 108 -25.34 0.21 22.93
C ARG A 108 -24.49 -1.04 22.74
N LEU A 109 -23.25 -1.00 23.25
CA LEU A 109 -22.25 -2.06 23.06
C LEU A 109 -21.66 -2.53 24.39
N THR A 110 -21.68 -3.85 24.61
CA THR A 110 -21.01 -4.49 25.75
C THR A 110 -20.03 -5.57 25.29
N ILE A 111 -18.90 -5.73 25.99
CA ILE A 111 -17.83 -6.67 25.63
C ILE A 111 -17.68 -7.74 26.71
N GLY A 112 -17.95 -9.01 26.40
CA GLY A 112 -17.83 -10.06 27.41
C GLY A 112 -18.11 -11.47 26.94
N THR A 113 -18.38 -12.38 27.89
CA THR A 113 -18.75 -13.77 27.58
C THR A 113 -20.26 -13.92 27.52
N LYS A 114 -20.75 -15.11 27.17
CA LYS A 114 -22.20 -15.41 27.23
C LYS A 114 -22.68 -15.58 28.68
N GLU A 115 -21.79 -16.08 29.52
CA GLU A 115 -22.07 -16.44 30.91
C GLU A 115 -22.00 -15.21 31.83
N ASP A 116 -21.14 -14.25 31.50
CA ASP A 116 -20.99 -12.95 32.18
C ASP A 116 -21.06 -11.83 31.15
N THR A 117 -22.07 -10.94 31.27
CA THR A 117 -22.06 -9.71 30.46
C THR A 117 -20.95 -8.81 31.01
N ALA A 118 -19.80 -8.85 30.35
CA ALA A 118 -18.75 -7.89 30.65
C ALA A 118 -18.96 -6.59 29.85
N PHE A 119 -18.26 -5.60 30.35
CA PHE A 119 -18.56 -4.19 30.42
C PHE A 119 -19.08 -3.46 29.20
N GLU A 120 -19.81 -2.38 29.49
CA GLU A 120 -20.32 -1.45 28.50
C GLU A 120 -19.25 -0.45 28.07
N LEU A 121 -19.16 -0.21 26.76
CA LEU A 121 -18.35 0.85 26.18
C LEU A 121 -19.18 2.12 26.00
N THR A 122 -18.52 3.27 26.12
CA THR A 122 -19.17 4.57 25.92
C THR A 122 -19.01 5.01 24.47
N PRO A 123 -20.09 5.24 23.71
CA PRO A 123 -20.01 5.79 22.36
C PRO A 123 -19.25 7.11 22.34
N VAL A 124 -18.42 7.33 21.31
CA VAL A 124 -17.87 8.66 21.03
C VAL A 124 -18.99 9.52 20.44
N PRO A 125 -19.25 10.74 20.97
CA PRO A 125 -20.27 11.62 20.41
C PRO A 125 -20.02 11.92 18.94
N ALA A 126 -21.05 11.87 18.10
CA ALA A 126 -20.94 12.16 16.67
C ALA A 126 -20.36 13.55 16.37
N ALA A 127 -20.52 14.52 17.28
CA ALA A 127 -19.93 15.86 17.15
C ALA A 127 -18.39 15.89 17.34
N GLU A 128 -17.80 14.86 17.95
CA GLU A 128 -16.35 14.73 18.10
C GLU A 128 -15.70 14.04 16.89
N ILE A 129 -16.45 13.19 16.20
CA ILE A 129 -16.00 12.45 15.02
C ILE A 129 -15.94 13.40 13.82
N LYS A 130 -14.75 13.51 13.23
CA LYS A 130 -14.45 14.38 12.08
C LYS A 130 -14.32 13.62 10.78
N THR A 131 -14.28 12.29 10.82
CA THR A 131 -14.35 11.47 9.61
C THR A 131 -15.73 11.59 8.98
N ILE A 132 -15.80 11.42 7.65
CA ILE A 132 -17.06 11.52 6.92
C ILE A 132 -17.80 10.21 7.12
N PRO A 133 -18.92 10.18 7.87
CA PRO A 133 -19.72 8.97 7.99
C PRO A 133 -20.23 8.58 6.61
N SER A 134 -20.04 7.32 6.25
CA SER A 134 -20.63 6.77 5.05
C SER A 134 -21.99 6.19 5.36
N LYS A 135 -22.98 6.48 4.53
CA LYS A 135 -24.27 5.78 4.56
C LYS A 135 -24.14 4.30 4.14
N ASP A 136 -23.01 3.94 3.53
CA ASP A 136 -22.75 2.65 2.90
C ASP A 136 -22.00 1.67 3.81
N TYR A 137 -21.71 2.03 5.08
CA TYR A 137 -21.20 1.08 6.06
C TYR A 137 -21.53 1.55 7.48
N THR A 138 -21.54 0.61 8.42
CA THR A 138 -21.46 0.91 9.85
C THR A 138 -20.06 1.42 10.16
N ASP A 139 -19.97 2.55 10.85
CA ASP A 139 -18.74 3.14 11.37
C ASP A 139 -19.00 3.63 12.81
N TYR A 140 -18.75 2.76 13.78
CA TYR A 140 -18.99 3.06 15.20
C TYR A 140 -17.69 3.20 15.97
N TRP A 141 -17.60 4.29 16.73
CA TRP A 141 -16.47 4.59 17.60
C TRP A 141 -16.91 4.61 19.06
N TYR A 142 -16.18 3.91 19.91
CA TYR A 142 -16.40 3.88 21.35
C TYR A 142 -15.12 4.19 22.09
N ARG A 143 -15.21 4.85 23.24
CA ARG A 143 -14.09 4.93 24.18
C ARG A 143 -13.84 3.52 24.73
N ALA A 144 -12.61 3.02 24.62
CA ALA A 144 -12.25 1.68 25.08
C ALA A 144 -12.35 1.53 26.61
N GLY A 145 -12.33 2.65 27.34
CA GLY A 145 -12.42 2.67 28.80
C GLY A 145 -11.17 2.08 29.46
N ASP A 146 -11.36 1.40 30.59
CA ASP A 146 -10.27 0.77 31.33
C ASP A 146 -9.79 -0.52 30.66
N LEU A 147 -8.56 -0.49 30.14
CA LEU A 147 -7.89 -1.60 29.46
C LEU A 147 -7.67 -2.82 30.36
N SER A 148 -7.64 -2.66 31.69
CA SER A 148 -7.51 -3.80 32.62
C SER A 148 -8.69 -4.77 32.48
N ARG A 149 -9.88 -4.25 32.14
CA ARG A 149 -11.10 -5.04 31.92
C ARG A 149 -11.01 -5.86 30.64
N TRP A 150 -10.34 -5.35 29.61
CA TRP A 150 -10.06 -6.09 28.39
C TRP A 150 -9.05 -7.21 28.64
N ILE A 151 -7.98 -6.94 29.39
CA ILE A 151 -6.96 -7.93 29.76
C ILE A 151 -7.57 -9.07 30.59
N ALA A 152 -8.49 -8.76 31.51
CA ALA A 152 -9.18 -9.76 32.32
C ALA A 152 -9.97 -10.80 31.49
N LEU A 153 -10.28 -10.49 30.22
CA LEU A 153 -10.98 -11.40 29.31
C LEU A 153 -10.04 -12.32 28.51
N GLU A 154 -8.71 -12.21 28.66
CA GLU A 154 -7.73 -12.97 27.86
C GLU A 154 -7.96 -14.49 27.93
N GLU A 155 -8.17 -15.06 29.12
CA GLU A 155 -8.37 -16.51 29.28
C GLU A 155 -9.67 -17.02 28.66
N SER A 156 -10.71 -16.18 28.68
CA SER A 156 -11.96 -16.44 27.97
C SER A 156 -11.78 -16.34 26.45
N ALA A 157 -10.97 -15.38 25.99
CA ALA A 157 -10.66 -15.18 24.59
C ALA A 157 -9.82 -16.33 24.02
N LYS A 158 -8.86 -16.88 24.78
CA LYS A 158 -8.13 -18.11 24.41
C LYS A 158 -9.05 -19.31 24.18
N LYS A 159 -10.24 -19.32 24.80
CA LYS A 159 -11.28 -20.35 24.65
C LYS A 159 -12.33 -20.00 23.60
N GLY A 160 -12.19 -18.90 22.85
CA GLY A 160 -13.15 -18.48 21.83
C GLY A 160 -14.50 -17.98 22.40
N LYS A 161 -14.52 -17.49 23.64
CA LYS A 161 -15.78 -17.16 24.35
C LYS A 161 -16.12 -15.68 24.43
N VAL A 162 -15.27 -14.78 23.96
CA VAL A 162 -15.47 -13.33 24.07
C VAL A 162 -16.17 -12.78 22.85
N ASN A 163 -17.21 -11.99 23.08
CA ASN A 163 -18.08 -11.42 22.06
C ASN A 163 -18.30 -9.92 22.31
N ALA A 164 -18.51 -9.19 21.22
CA ALA A 164 -19.15 -7.88 21.20
C ALA A 164 -20.66 -8.08 21.10
N TYR A 165 -21.43 -7.51 22.03
CA TYR A 165 -22.90 -7.59 22.03
C TYR A 165 -23.51 -6.22 21.71
N PHE A 166 -24.27 -6.15 20.64
CA PHE A 166 -24.91 -4.92 20.16
C PHE A 166 -26.40 -4.91 20.46
N TYR A 167 -26.87 -3.84 21.10
CA TYR A 167 -28.26 -3.63 21.46
C TYR A 167 -28.82 -2.44 20.67
N TYR A 168 -29.50 -2.77 19.56
CA TYR A 168 -30.16 -1.78 18.69
C TYR A 168 -31.49 -1.25 19.24
N SER A 169 -32.04 -1.91 20.26
CA SER A 169 -33.18 -1.40 21.03
C SER A 169 -33.02 -1.77 22.50
N PRO A 170 -33.54 -0.96 23.44
CA PRO A 170 -33.35 -1.17 24.89
C PRO A 170 -33.80 -2.55 25.38
N ASN A 171 -34.84 -3.11 24.76
CA ASN A 171 -35.45 -4.40 25.11
C ASN A 171 -35.23 -5.48 24.03
N GLY A 172 -34.37 -5.20 23.04
CA GLY A 172 -34.11 -6.10 21.93
C GLY A 172 -33.18 -7.24 22.29
N LYS A 173 -33.26 -8.35 21.54
CA LYS A 173 -32.23 -9.38 21.57
C LYS A 173 -30.94 -8.80 20.99
N ALA A 174 -29.84 -8.92 21.71
CA ALA A 174 -28.54 -8.49 21.21
C ALA A 174 -28.13 -9.31 19.97
N SER A 175 -27.60 -8.62 18.95
CA SER A 175 -26.70 -9.30 18.01
C SER A 175 -25.34 -9.46 18.68
N ARG A 176 -24.56 -10.45 18.25
CA ARG A 176 -23.24 -10.68 18.81
C ARG A 176 -22.27 -11.11 17.75
N ASP A 177 -21.04 -10.65 17.90
CA ASP A 177 -19.92 -11.00 17.05
C ASP A 177 -18.75 -11.48 17.90
N GLU A 178 -18.14 -12.60 17.52
CA GLU A 178 -17.00 -13.16 18.24
C GLU A 178 -15.76 -12.30 18.01
N ILE A 179 -15.21 -11.72 19.08
CA ILE A 179 -14.00 -10.88 19.03
C ILE A 179 -12.84 -11.47 19.85
N SER A 180 -12.97 -12.72 20.28
CA SER A 180 -11.90 -13.48 20.94
C SER A 180 -10.53 -13.36 20.25
N PRO A 181 -10.44 -13.36 18.90
CA PRO A 181 -9.15 -13.25 18.24
C PRO A 181 -8.47 -11.89 18.42
N LEU A 182 -9.24 -10.81 18.56
CA LEU A 182 -8.75 -9.49 18.96
C LEU A 182 -8.29 -9.49 20.42
N VAL A 183 -9.17 -9.91 21.33
CA VAL A 183 -8.97 -9.76 22.78
C VAL A 183 -7.77 -10.54 23.30
N LYS A 184 -7.54 -11.76 22.80
CA LYS A 184 -6.37 -12.58 23.21
C LYS A 184 -5.01 -11.95 22.87
N ARG A 185 -4.97 -10.91 22.03
CA ARG A 185 -3.75 -10.21 21.61
C ARG A 185 -3.50 -8.90 22.34
N ILE A 186 -4.51 -8.34 23.00
CA ILE A 186 -4.42 -7.04 23.68
C ILE A 186 -3.23 -6.99 24.65
N PRO A 187 -2.97 -8.00 25.52
CA PRO A 187 -1.84 -7.92 26.45
C PRO A 187 -0.49 -7.80 25.75
N ARG A 188 -0.27 -8.60 24.70
CA ARG A 188 0.96 -8.52 23.89
C ARG A 188 1.06 -7.19 23.15
N TRP A 189 -0.05 -6.72 22.57
CA TRP A 189 -0.08 -5.46 21.84
C TRP A 189 0.19 -4.27 22.75
N LEU A 190 -0.37 -4.23 23.96
CA LEU A 190 -0.11 -3.18 24.96
C LEU A 190 1.34 -3.17 25.45
N ALA A 191 1.99 -4.35 25.51
CA ALA A 191 3.39 -4.44 25.91
C ALA A 191 4.38 -3.89 24.88
N LEU A 192 3.96 -3.70 23.62
CA LEU A 192 4.79 -3.09 22.58
C LEU A 192 4.73 -1.56 22.68
N SER A 193 5.89 -0.91 22.66
CA SER A 193 5.98 0.52 22.40
C SER A 193 5.58 0.85 20.95
N ILE A 194 5.31 2.12 20.67
CA ILE A 194 4.91 2.56 19.32
C ILE A 194 6.08 2.39 18.34
N GLU A 195 7.31 2.55 18.81
CA GLU A 195 8.55 2.39 18.04
C GLU A 195 8.84 0.93 17.67
N GLU A 196 8.38 -0.02 18.49
CA GLU A 196 8.52 -1.47 18.24
C GLU A 196 7.47 -2.00 17.25
N CYS A 197 6.45 -1.21 16.95
CA CYS A 197 5.41 -1.59 16.00
C CYS A 197 5.82 -1.30 14.56
N ASN A 198 5.42 -2.17 13.64
CA ASN A 198 5.67 -1.95 12.21
C ASN A 198 4.87 -0.75 11.71
N ALA A 199 5.48 0.05 10.85
CA ALA A 199 4.77 1.13 10.16
C ALA A 199 3.73 0.55 9.20
N TYR A 200 2.55 1.16 9.19
CA TYR A 200 1.41 0.78 8.37
C TYR A 200 0.90 2.01 7.61
N GLY A 201 0.47 1.78 6.37
CA GLY A 201 -0.11 2.80 5.53
C GLY A 201 -0.35 2.28 4.10
N PRO A 202 -0.76 3.16 3.19
CA PRO A 202 -1.02 2.82 1.80
C PRO A 202 0.16 2.10 1.15
N LYS A 203 -0.14 1.14 0.28
CA LYS A 203 0.89 0.35 -0.43
C LYS A 203 1.68 1.17 -1.44
N TYR A 204 1.08 2.25 -1.94
CA TYR A 204 1.73 3.18 -2.86
C TYR A 204 1.08 4.54 -2.72
N SER A 205 1.85 5.59 -2.49
CA SER A 205 1.34 6.97 -2.40
C SER A 205 2.15 7.89 -3.28
N ILE A 206 1.48 8.77 -4.02
CA ILE A 206 2.13 9.75 -4.91
C ILE A 206 1.53 11.13 -4.64
N PHE A 207 2.42 12.10 -4.50
CA PHE A 207 2.05 13.49 -4.29
C PHE A 207 1.99 14.26 -5.61
N TYR A 208 0.90 14.99 -5.80
CA TYR A 208 0.62 15.83 -6.96
C TYR A 208 0.62 17.30 -6.55
N PRO A 209 1.74 18.04 -6.72
CA PRO A 209 1.85 19.41 -6.25
C PRO A 209 0.87 20.35 -6.96
N GLY A 210 0.20 21.22 -6.19
CA GLY A 210 -0.71 22.24 -6.69
C GLY A 210 -1.98 21.75 -7.37
N MET A 211 -2.26 20.43 -7.37
CA MET A 211 -3.46 19.87 -7.97
C MET A 211 -4.56 19.61 -6.93
N PRO A 212 -5.78 20.10 -7.16
CA PRO A 212 -6.94 19.75 -6.33
C PRO A 212 -7.35 18.29 -6.50
N ALA A 213 -7.92 17.71 -5.45
CA ALA A 213 -8.34 16.31 -5.44
C ALA A 213 -9.37 16.02 -6.52
N LYS A 214 -10.32 16.94 -6.75
CA LYS A 214 -11.35 16.79 -7.80
C LYS A 214 -10.75 16.66 -9.20
N GLU A 215 -9.78 17.50 -9.55
CA GLU A 215 -9.15 17.49 -10.88
C GLU A 215 -8.34 16.21 -11.10
N LEU A 216 -7.58 15.77 -10.08
CA LEU A 216 -6.85 14.49 -10.15
C LEU A 216 -7.78 13.30 -10.25
N ARG A 217 -8.89 13.35 -9.53
CA ARG A 217 -9.96 12.36 -9.59
C ARG A 217 -10.45 12.19 -11.04
N ASP A 218 -10.68 13.29 -11.76
CA ASP A 218 -11.09 13.24 -13.17
C ASP A 218 -9.96 12.73 -14.09
N ALA A 219 -8.70 13.14 -13.86
CA ALA A 219 -7.55 12.70 -14.65
C ALA A 219 -7.27 11.19 -14.50
N ILE A 220 -7.30 10.68 -13.27
CA ILE A 220 -7.14 9.25 -12.98
C ILE A 220 -8.29 8.45 -13.58
N ALA A 221 -9.54 8.94 -13.47
CA ALA A 221 -10.69 8.27 -14.10
C ALA A 221 -10.50 8.10 -15.61
N TYR A 222 -10.05 9.16 -16.29
CA TYR A 222 -9.82 9.18 -17.74
C TYR A 222 -8.74 8.18 -18.18
N ARG A 223 -7.62 8.11 -17.44
CA ARG A 223 -6.50 7.20 -17.78
C ARG A 223 -6.75 5.75 -17.34
N SER A 224 -7.59 5.53 -16.33
CA SER A 224 -7.92 4.17 -15.84
C SER A 224 -8.88 3.43 -16.78
N ASN A 225 -9.89 4.13 -17.29
CA ASN A 225 -10.88 3.54 -18.20
C ASN A 225 -10.41 3.72 -19.65
N ALA A 226 -9.88 2.65 -20.25
CA ALA A 226 -9.42 2.70 -21.63
C ALA A 226 -10.52 3.23 -22.55
N HIS A 227 -10.11 3.93 -23.60
CA HIS A 227 -10.98 4.39 -24.65
C HIS A 227 -10.34 4.11 -26.03
N TYR A 228 -11.19 4.03 -27.05
CA TYR A 228 -10.76 4.12 -28.43
C TYR A 228 -10.24 5.53 -28.71
N ASP A 229 -9.45 5.70 -29.77
CA ASP A 229 -9.00 7.03 -30.22
C ASP A 229 -10.19 7.95 -30.57
N SER A 230 -11.39 7.36 -30.76
CA SER A 230 -12.67 8.06 -30.88
C SER A 230 -13.24 8.61 -29.56
N GLY A 231 -12.57 8.38 -28.43
CA GLY A 231 -13.02 8.73 -27.08
C GLY A 231 -13.91 7.68 -26.42
N ARG A 232 -14.55 6.76 -27.16
CA ARG A 232 -15.48 5.78 -26.58
C ARG A 232 -14.78 4.80 -25.63
N ALA A 233 -15.37 4.54 -24.46
CA ALA A 233 -14.87 3.54 -23.49
C ALA A 233 -14.63 2.15 -24.13
N LYS A 234 -13.41 1.62 -23.97
CA LYS A 234 -13.04 0.22 -24.14
C LYS A 234 -13.22 -0.47 -22.79
N THR A 235 -14.31 -1.20 -22.64
CA THR A 235 -14.59 -2.02 -21.44
C THR A 235 -13.67 -3.25 -21.31
N SER A 236 -12.66 -3.39 -22.18
CA SER A 236 -11.73 -4.52 -22.22
C SER A 236 -10.51 -4.36 -21.31
N ASN A 237 -10.39 -3.26 -20.56
CA ASN A 237 -9.36 -3.16 -19.54
C ASN A 237 -9.68 -4.14 -18.41
N LYS A 238 -8.63 -4.81 -17.93
CA LYS A 238 -8.72 -5.79 -16.86
C LYS A 238 -9.05 -5.16 -15.50
N TYR A 239 -9.23 -3.84 -15.44
CA TYR A 239 -9.77 -3.10 -14.30
C TYR A 239 -10.74 -2.01 -14.77
N VAL A 240 -11.79 -1.79 -13.99
CA VAL A 240 -12.80 -0.74 -14.15
C VAL A 240 -12.70 0.20 -12.96
N PHE A 241 -12.70 1.49 -13.26
CA PHE A 241 -12.71 2.54 -12.25
C PHE A 241 -14.13 3.04 -12.01
N SER A 242 -14.52 3.14 -10.73
CA SER A 242 -15.86 3.56 -10.37
C SER A 242 -15.93 4.40 -9.09
N ASP A 243 -16.75 5.45 -9.15
CA ASP A 243 -17.10 6.32 -8.04
C ASP A 243 -17.86 5.59 -6.95
N VAL A 244 -17.41 5.71 -5.70
CA VAL A 244 -18.12 5.22 -4.50
C VAL A 244 -18.96 6.35 -3.91
N GLY A 245 -20.08 6.68 -4.56
CA GLY A 245 -21.01 7.70 -4.07
C GLY A 245 -20.35 9.07 -3.76
N ASN A 246 -20.53 9.55 -2.53
CA ASN A 246 -20.03 10.84 -2.03
C ASN A 246 -18.64 10.76 -1.38
N LEU A 247 -17.97 9.61 -1.42
CA LEU A 247 -16.66 9.46 -0.80
C LEU A 247 -15.56 10.12 -1.65
N PRO A 248 -14.50 10.64 -1.02
CA PRO A 248 -13.29 11.11 -1.72
C PRO A 248 -12.43 9.93 -2.20
N SER A 249 -13.08 8.87 -2.66
CA SER A 249 -12.47 7.58 -2.93
C SER A 249 -13.05 6.90 -4.17
N PHE A 250 -12.25 6.01 -4.76
CA PHE A 250 -12.64 5.18 -5.89
C PHE A 250 -12.39 3.71 -5.64
N ALA A 251 -13.17 2.88 -6.34
CA ALA A 251 -12.93 1.45 -6.45
C ALA A 251 -12.31 1.15 -7.83
N LEU A 252 -11.18 0.45 -7.82
CA LEU A 252 -10.60 -0.22 -8.99
C LEU A 252 -10.85 -1.72 -8.84
N HIS A 253 -11.50 -2.35 -9.81
CA HIS A 253 -11.77 -3.80 -9.76
C HIS A 253 -11.74 -4.45 -11.15
N PRO A 254 -11.36 -5.73 -11.27
CA PRO A 254 -11.46 -6.42 -12.54
C PRO A 254 -12.86 -6.48 -13.11
N SER A 255 -12.97 -6.43 -14.44
CA SER A 255 -14.26 -6.46 -15.15
C SER A 255 -15.06 -7.75 -14.90
N TRP A 256 -14.39 -8.82 -14.44
CA TRP A 256 -14.97 -10.15 -14.18
C TRP A 256 -14.82 -10.63 -12.74
N SER A 257 -14.21 -9.84 -11.85
CA SER A 257 -14.00 -10.21 -10.45
C SER A 257 -14.26 -9.00 -9.56
N MET A 258 -15.43 -8.99 -8.93
CA MET A 258 -15.78 -8.04 -7.86
C MET A 258 -15.03 -8.33 -6.55
N ALA A 259 -14.36 -9.47 -6.44
CA ALA A 259 -13.62 -9.87 -5.25
C ALA A 259 -12.30 -9.10 -5.07
N GLU A 260 -11.78 -8.49 -6.14
CA GLU A 260 -10.49 -7.79 -6.20
C GLU A 260 -10.70 -6.26 -6.28
N VAL A 261 -11.33 -5.67 -5.26
CA VAL A 261 -11.51 -4.21 -5.16
C VAL A 261 -10.31 -3.57 -4.47
N HIS A 262 -9.80 -2.49 -5.05
CA HIS A 262 -8.76 -1.65 -4.47
C HIS A 262 -9.27 -0.23 -4.31
N TYR A 263 -9.00 0.38 -3.16
CA TYR A 263 -9.42 1.75 -2.90
C TYR A 263 -8.31 2.73 -3.25
N VAL A 264 -8.72 3.85 -3.83
CA VAL A 264 -7.85 5.00 -4.06
C VAL A 264 -8.43 6.14 -3.26
N THR A 265 -7.65 6.73 -2.36
CA THR A 265 -8.08 7.89 -1.55
C THR A 265 -7.32 9.14 -1.97
N PHE A 266 -8.01 10.27 -1.97
CA PHE A 266 -7.46 11.58 -2.34
C PHE A 266 -7.44 12.46 -1.11
N ARG A 267 -6.24 12.84 -0.67
CA ARG A 267 -6.03 13.66 0.53
C ARG A 267 -5.45 15.00 0.09
N GLU A 268 -6.33 15.99 -0.04
CA GLU A 268 -5.98 17.35 -0.45
C GLU A 268 -5.36 18.13 0.71
N GLU A 269 -4.23 18.77 0.46
CA GLU A 269 -3.52 19.69 1.35
C GLU A 269 -3.19 21.00 0.62
N PRO A 270 -2.82 22.09 1.32
CA PRO A 270 -2.57 23.38 0.66
C PRO A 270 -1.52 23.34 -0.47
N ALA A 271 -0.56 22.42 -0.37
CA ALA A 271 0.53 22.28 -1.33
C ALA A 271 0.16 21.39 -2.54
N GLY A 272 -0.96 20.67 -2.53
CA GLY A 272 -1.31 19.69 -3.56
C GLY A 272 -2.16 18.55 -3.01
N THR A 273 -2.19 17.42 -3.70
CA THR A 273 -2.99 16.27 -3.26
C THR A 273 -2.17 15.00 -3.26
N TRP A 274 -2.33 14.23 -2.19
CA TRP A 274 -1.88 12.85 -2.13
C TRP A 274 -2.90 11.90 -2.74
N VAL A 275 -2.41 11.02 -3.60
CA VAL A 275 -3.16 9.88 -4.11
C VAL A 275 -2.61 8.63 -3.45
N ASN A 276 -3.41 8.05 -2.57
CA ASN A 276 -3.06 6.88 -1.78
C ASN A 276 -3.75 5.65 -2.38
N TRP A 277 -2.95 4.67 -2.79
CA TRP A 277 -3.43 3.41 -3.34
C TRP A 277 -3.43 2.33 -2.26
N ASP A 278 -4.63 2.07 -1.74
CA ASP A 278 -4.93 1.08 -0.72
C ASP A 278 -5.44 -0.20 -1.41
N TYR A 279 -4.50 -0.98 -1.96
CA TYR A 279 -4.83 -2.25 -2.59
C TYR A 279 -4.58 -3.42 -1.65
N TRP A 280 -5.54 -4.34 -1.64
CA TRP A 280 -5.59 -5.53 -0.80
C TRP A 280 -5.44 -6.72 -1.71
N GLU A 281 -4.29 -7.38 -1.66
CA GLU A 281 -3.97 -8.49 -2.55
C GLU A 281 -4.93 -9.66 -2.29
N PRO A 282 -5.46 -10.25 -3.36
CA PRO A 282 -5.44 -11.69 -3.44
C PRO A 282 -4.52 -12.13 -4.59
N LEU A 283 -3.68 -13.11 -4.28
CA LEU A 283 -2.70 -13.76 -5.16
C LEU A 283 -3.34 -14.54 -6.34
N SER A 284 -4.58 -14.24 -6.74
CA SER A 284 -5.37 -15.08 -7.66
C SER A 284 -5.27 -14.71 -9.13
N SER A 285 -4.79 -13.51 -9.49
CA SER A 285 -4.71 -13.09 -10.89
C SER A 285 -3.28 -13.01 -11.42
N SER A 286 -3.09 -13.32 -12.70
CA SER A 286 -1.79 -13.31 -13.39
C SER A 286 -1.24 -11.90 -13.66
N ILE A 287 -1.82 -10.87 -13.05
CA ILE A 287 -1.47 -9.46 -13.23
C ILE A 287 -1.42 -8.82 -11.87
N HIS A 288 -0.30 -8.19 -11.60
CA HIS A 288 -0.10 -7.53 -10.34
C HIS A 288 -0.73 -6.13 -10.36
N PRO A 289 -1.45 -5.72 -9.29
CA PRO A 289 -2.05 -4.39 -9.21
C PRO A 289 -1.04 -3.26 -9.45
N LEU A 290 0.22 -3.41 -9.00
CA LEU A 290 1.27 -2.41 -9.20
C LEU A 290 1.61 -2.13 -10.67
N ASP A 291 1.49 -3.10 -11.58
CA ASP A 291 1.77 -2.83 -13.00
C ASP A 291 0.72 -1.87 -13.59
N THR A 292 -0.55 -2.05 -13.19
CA THR A 292 -1.65 -1.20 -13.66
C THR A 292 -1.64 0.16 -12.95
N ILE A 293 -1.48 0.16 -11.62
CA ILE A 293 -1.43 1.37 -10.79
C ILE A 293 -0.21 2.22 -11.18
N GLY A 294 0.95 1.59 -11.35
CA GLY A 294 2.19 2.25 -11.76
C GLY A 294 2.00 2.94 -13.11
N TYR A 295 1.45 2.24 -14.10
CA TYR A 295 1.18 2.82 -15.43
C TYR A 295 0.21 4.01 -15.39
N ILE A 296 -0.94 3.87 -14.71
CA ILE A 296 -1.92 4.95 -14.60
C ILE A 296 -1.29 6.17 -13.93
N THR A 297 -0.59 5.95 -12.81
CA THR A 297 -0.04 7.04 -12.02
C THR A 297 1.08 7.75 -12.79
N GLN A 298 1.97 7.02 -13.46
CA GLN A 298 3.03 7.62 -14.29
C GLN A 298 2.43 8.41 -15.45
N THR A 299 1.40 7.88 -16.12
CA THR A 299 0.76 8.54 -17.26
C THR A 299 0.06 9.83 -16.85
N VAL A 300 -0.72 9.81 -15.76
CA VAL A 300 -1.39 11.01 -15.23
C VAL A 300 -0.36 12.05 -14.80
N TYR A 301 0.74 11.63 -14.18
CA TYR A 301 1.83 12.54 -13.83
C TYR A 301 2.45 13.20 -15.08
N ALA A 302 2.75 12.41 -16.11
CA ALA A 302 3.32 12.89 -17.36
C ALA A 302 2.37 13.78 -18.18
N ASP A 303 1.05 13.66 -18.00
CA ASP A 303 0.10 14.59 -18.60
C ASP A 303 0.03 15.94 -17.90
N LEU A 304 0.28 15.96 -16.58
CA LEU A 304 0.05 17.14 -15.74
C LEU A 304 1.33 17.96 -15.53
N TYR A 305 2.49 17.31 -15.51
CA TYR A 305 3.75 17.93 -15.15
C TYR A 305 4.85 17.70 -16.19
N PRO A 306 5.84 18.59 -16.26
CA PRO A 306 7.12 18.24 -16.84
C PRO A 306 7.70 17.02 -16.12
N THR A 307 8.07 15.99 -16.86
CA THR A 307 8.68 14.78 -16.32
C THR A 307 10.13 14.68 -16.74
N LYS A 308 10.95 14.11 -15.87
CA LYS A 308 12.35 13.83 -16.18
C LYS A 308 12.45 12.60 -17.05
N TYR A 309 13.29 12.69 -18.06
CA TYR A 309 13.63 11.61 -18.97
C TYR A 309 15.14 11.42 -18.94
N TYR A 310 15.55 10.20 -18.59
CA TYR A 310 16.96 9.83 -18.41
C TYR A 310 17.49 8.96 -19.55
N GLY A 311 16.71 8.78 -20.63
CA GLY A 311 17.18 8.04 -21.81
C GLY A 311 17.19 6.52 -21.69
N PHE A 312 16.60 5.91 -20.66
CA PHE A 312 16.49 4.45 -20.57
C PHE A 312 15.19 4.00 -19.87
N THR A 313 14.86 2.71 -20.04
CA THR A 313 13.77 2.05 -19.31
C THR A 313 14.27 0.79 -18.59
N LEU A 314 13.48 0.27 -17.65
CA LEU A 314 13.83 -0.93 -16.88
C LEU A 314 12.96 -2.14 -17.27
N LYS A 315 13.59 -3.32 -17.31
CA LYS A 315 12.96 -4.58 -17.69
C LYS A 315 12.23 -5.22 -16.52
N GLY A 316 11.12 -5.87 -16.84
CA GLY A 316 10.43 -6.78 -15.94
C GLY A 316 9.40 -6.12 -15.05
N HIS A 317 8.86 -6.96 -14.16
CA HIS A 317 7.74 -6.64 -13.28
C HIS A 317 8.15 -5.68 -12.14
N ALA A 318 7.23 -4.84 -11.68
CA ALA A 318 7.46 -3.79 -10.67
C ALA A 318 8.14 -4.29 -9.38
N GLU A 319 7.85 -5.52 -8.94
CA GLU A 319 8.41 -6.11 -7.72
C GLU A 319 9.73 -6.86 -7.91
N LYS A 320 10.28 -6.94 -9.13
CA LYS A 320 11.56 -7.62 -9.36
C LYS A 320 12.69 -6.83 -8.70
N GLN A 321 13.46 -7.51 -7.86
CA GLN A 321 14.55 -6.96 -7.05
C GLN A 321 15.88 -6.76 -7.82
N LYS A 322 15.79 -6.51 -9.13
CA LYS A 322 16.93 -6.28 -10.01
C LYS A 322 16.58 -5.23 -11.05
N TRP A 323 17.35 -4.16 -11.10
CA TRP A 323 17.14 -3.04 -12.02
C TRP A 323 17.95 -3.29 -13.29
N ILE A 324 17.30 -3.84 -14.30
CA ILE A 324 17.94 -4.22 -15.56
C ILE A 324 17.52 -3.24 -16.64
N ILE A 325 18.48 -2.65 -17.36
CA ILE A 325 18.21 -1.76 -18.50
C ILE A 325 17.49 -2.56 -19.61
N ASP A 326 16.38 -2.03 -20.10
CA ASP A 326 15.59 -2.64 -21.18
C ASP A 326 15.82 -1.93 -22.52
N THR A 327 15.70 -0.61 -22.52
CA THR A 327 15.93 0.22 -23.70
C THR A 327 16.84 1.40 -23.37
N VAL A 328 17.53 1.92 -24.38
CA VAL A 328 18.42 3.09 -24.28
C VAL A 328 18.19 4.00 -25.49
N ASP A 329 17.96 5.29 -25.27
CA ASP A 329 17.85 6.33 -26.30
C ASP A 329 19.16 7.13 -26.37
N THR A 330 20.13 6.56 -27.10
CA THR A 330 21.43 7.21 -27.32
C THR A 330 21.35 8.42 -28.26
N LYS A 331 20.21 8.64 -28.93
CA LYS A 331 20.02 9.79 -29.82
C LYS A 331 19.77 11.05 -29.02
N ARG A 332 18.96 10.97 -27.97
CA ARG A 332 18.72 12.10 -27.05
C ARG A 332 19.72 12.15 -25.90
N HIS A 333 20.27 11.00 -25.52
CA HIS A 333 21.26 10.84 -24.45
C HIS A 333 22.55 10.21 -24.96
N PRO A 334 23.38 10.96 -25.72
CA PRO A 334 24.64 10.43 -26.26
C PRO A 334 25.63 9.99 -25.17
N GLU A 335 25.51 10.52 -23.95
CA GLU A 335 26.29 10.08 -22.79
C GLU A 335 26.04 8.61 -22.41
N LEU A 336 24.92 8.04 -22.83
CA LEU A 336 24.56 6.63 -22.61
C LEU A 336 25.08 5.69 -23.71
N ALA A 337 25.97 6.15 -24.60
CA ALA A 337 26.45 5.34 -25.74
C ALA A 337 27.11 4.01 -25.33
N ALA A 338 27.68 3.94 -24.12
CA ALA A 338 28.27 2.72 -23.57
C ALA A 338 27.25 1.79 -22.88
N VAL A 339 26.04 2.29 -22.58
CA VAL A 339 24.99 1.54 -21.89
C VAL A 339 24.27 0.61 -22.86
N THR A 340 24.10 -0.64 -22.46
CA THR A 340 23.47 -1.67 -23.29
C THR A 340 22.25 -2.28 -22.61
N PRO A 341 21.19 -2.62 -23.38
CA PRO A 341 20.12 -3.46 -22.87
C PRO A 341 20.64 -4.73 -22.21
N GLY A 342 20.20 -4.98 -20.97
CA GLY A 342 20.66 -6.10 -20.13
C GLY A 342 21.68 -5.71 -19.06
N ASP A 343 22.23 -4.49 -19.09
CA ASP A 343 23.07 -3.98 -18.00
C ASP A 343 22.26 -3.86 -16.70
N VAL A 344 22.92 -4.16 -15.58
CA VAL A 344 22.28 -4.16 -14.26
C VAL A 344 22.75 -2.93 -13.50
N ILE A 345 21.82 -2.09 -13.05
CA ILE A 345 22.15 -0.97 -12.15
C ILE A 345 22.48 -1.55 -10.77
N LYS A 346 23.68 -1.27 -10.29
CA LYS A 346 24.22 -1.71 -8.99
C LYS A 346 24.18 -0.59 -7.96
N SER A 347 24.29 0.66 -8.38
CA SER A 347 24.05 1.82 -7.53
C SER A 347 23.39 2.97 -8.29
N LEU A 348 22.66 3.81 -7.55
CA LEU A 348 22.11 5.08 -8.01
C LEU A 348 22.58 6.17 -7.03
N ASN A 349 23.27 7.18 -7.56
CA ASN A 349 23.88 8.27 -6.79
C ASN A 349 24.73 7.79 -5.61
N GLY A 350 25.48 6.70 -5.82
CA GLY A 350 26.35 6.11 -4.80
C GLY A 350 25.65 5.19 -3.80
N ILE A 351 24.33 5.06 -3.86
CA ILE A 351 23.54 4.17 -3.00
C ILE A 351 23.41 2.81 -3.70
N PRO A 352 23.86 1.69 -3.10
CA PRO A 352 23.67 0.36 -3.65
C PRO A 352 22.18 0.01 -3.78
N VAL A 353 21.79 -0.61 -4.89
CA VAL A 353 20.37 -0.89 -5.21
C VAL A 353 20.03 -2.37 -5.34
N ASP A 354 21.00 -3.25 -5.08
CA ASP A 354 20.78 -4.69 -5.06
C ASP A 354 19.71 -5.07 -4.04
N GLY A 355 18.71 -5.83 -4.47
CA GLY A 355 17.59 -6.24 -3.60
C GLY A 355 16.40 -5.29 -3.61
N TYR A 356 16.53 -4.07 -4.15
CA TYR A 356 15.40 -3.15 -4.25
C TYR A 356 14.49 -3.47 -5.43
N PRO A 357 13.16 -3.46 -5.23
CA PRO A 357 12.22 -3.71 -6.31
C PRO A 357 12.23 -2.58 -7.34
N LYS A 358 11.97 -2.92 -8.61
CA LYS A 358 11.94 -1.97 -9.75
C LYS A 358 11.09 -0.72 -9.50
N TYR A 359 9.96 -0.85 -8.80
CA TYR A 359 9.09 0.30 -8.52
C TYR A 359 9.80 1.40 -7.70
N VAL A 360 10.85 1.08 -6.95
CA VAL A 360 11.66 2.07 -6.21
C VAL A 360 12.40 2.97 -7.19
N ALA A 361 13.08 2.38 -8.18
CA ALA A 361 13.75 3.15 -9.22
C ALA A 361 12.78 4.02 -9.99
N GLU A 362 11.66 3.45 -10.42
CA GLU A 362 10.63 4.19 -11.15
C GLU A 362 10.06 5.32 -10.29
N TYR A 363 9.85 5.10 -8.99
CA TYR A 363 9.40 6.14 -8.09
C TYR A 363 10.38 7.32 -8.06
N LEU A 364 11.66 7.03 -7.86
CA LEU A 364 12.73 8.03 -7.83
C LEU A 364 12.83 8.79 -9.16
N MET A 365 12.78 8.09 -10.29
CA MET A 365 12.91 8.71 -11.61
C MET A 365 11.75 9.64 -11.96
N TYR A 366 10.50 9.25 -11.62
CA TYR A 366 9.31 9.98 -12.04
C TYR A 366 8.78 10.99 -11.02
N TYR A 367 8.90 10.71 -9.72
CA TYR A 367 8.18 11.44 -8.66
C TYR A 367 9.09 12.04 -7.60
N SER A 368 10.40 12.12 -7.83
CA SER A 368 11.33 12.79 -6.93
C SER A 368 12.05 13.97 -7.59
N ASP A 369 12.70 14.78 -6.76
CA ASP A 369 13.44 15.96 -7.17
C ASP A 369 14.84 15.66 -7.75
N LEU A 370 15.27 14.40 -7.84
CA LEU A 370 16.59 13.99 -8.36
C LEU A 370 17.01 14.66 -9.69
N GLY A 371 18.21 15.23 -9.73
CA GLY A 371 18.80 15.77 -10.95
C GLY A 371 19.38 14.68 -11.86
N ASP A 372 20.55 14.92 -12.43
CA ASP A 372 21.28 13.90 -13.18
C ASP A 372 21.57 12.67 -12.29
N LEU A 373 21.53 11.48 -12.89
CA LEU A 373 21.69 10.21 -12.17
C LEU A 373 23.10 9.66 -12.40
N ASN A 374 23.88 9.51 -11.33
CA ASN A 374 25.13 8.77 -11.37
C ASN A 374 24.84 7.29 -11.13
N LEU A 375 25.07 6.46 -12.15
CA LEU A 375 24.77 5.04 -12.11
C LEU A 375 26.06 4.23 -12.14
N LEU A 376 26.19 3.26 -11.23
CA LEU A 376 27.13 2.16 -11.37
C LEU A 376 26.40 1.00 -12.03
N LEU A 377 26.89 0.55 -13.18
CA LEU A 377 26.31 -0.52 -13.98
C LEU A 377 27.23 -1.73 -14.01
N GLU A 378 26.65 -2.91 -14.04
CA GLU A 378 27.34 -4.18 -14.26
C GLU A 378 26.94 -4.74 -15.63
N ASN A 379 27.94 -4.89 -16.51
CA ASN A 379 27.82 -5.63 -17.75
C ASN A 379 28.58 -6.96 -17.61
N LYS A 380 27.97 -8.06 -18.05
CA LYS A 380 28.59 -9.40 -17.94
C LYS A 380 29.94 -9.55 -18.67
N LYS A 381 30.21 -8.71 -19.68
CA LYS A 381 31.41 -8.76 -20.51
C LYS A 381 32.47 -7.76 -20.06
N SER A 382 32.07 -6.52 -19.77
CA SER A 382 33.00 -5.44 -19.44
C SER A 382 33.18 -5.18 -17.95
N GLY A 383 32.39 -5.85 -17.09
CA GLY A 383 32.44 -5.64 -15.64
C GLY A 383 31.69 -4.38 -15.20
N LEU A 384 32.10 -3.83 -14.06
CA LEU A 384 31.52 -2.63 -13.48
C LEU A 384 32.01 -1.37 -14.20
N TYR A 385 31.09 -0.44 -14.47
CA TYR A 385 31.42 0.86 -15.04
C TYR A 385 30.40 1.92 -14.61
N GLU A 386 30.80 3.18 -14.65
CA GLU A 386 29.96 4.31 -14.24
C GLU A 386 29.47 5.10 -15.44
N VAL A 387 28.26 5.65 -15.33
CA VAL A 387 27.70 6.62 -16.28
C VAL A 387 26.88 7.67 -15.53
N THR A 388 26.91 8.91 -16.01
CA THR A 388 25.99 9.95 -15.55
C THR A 388 24.90 10.12 -16.60
N ALA A 389 23.68 9.68 -16.30
CA ALA A 389 22.51 9.89 -17.14
C ALA A 389 21.96 11.30 -16.89
N ARG A 390 21.97 12.15 -17.93
CA ARG A 390 21.48 13.52 -17.78
C ARG A 390 19.97 13.55 -17.69
N SER A 391 19.44 14.47 -16.91
CA SER A 391 18.01 14.73 -16.81
C SER A 391 17.55 15.63 -17.96
N LEU A 392 16.76 15.10 -18.90
CA LEU A 392 16.04 15.91 -19.88
C LEU A 392 14.60 16.12 -19.42
N ILE A 393 14.05 17.31 -19.65
CA ILE A 393 12.67 17.61 -19.30
C ILE A 393 11.77 17.31 -20.51
N HIS A 394 10.85 16.38 -20.33
CA HIS A 394 9.71 16.17 -21.22
C HIS A 394 8.54 17.00 -20.74
N LEU A 395 8.09 17.91 -21.61
CA LEU A 395 6.88 18.69 -21.36
C LEU A 395 5.64 17.82 -21.61
N PRO A 396 4.57 18.01 -20.82
CA PRO A 396 3.31 17.34 -21.06
C PRO A 396 2.72 17.75 -22.41
N LEU A 397 1.87 16.87 -22.94
CA LEU A 397 1.05 17.15 -24.10
C LEU A 397 0.02 18.26 -23.81
N PRO A 398 -0.64 18.84 -24.83
CA PRO A 398 -1.65 19.87 -24.62
C PRO A 398 -2.70 19.46 -23.57
N ALA A 399 -3.08 20.42 -22.73
CA ALA A 399 -3.96 20.18 -21.58
C ALA A 399 -5.27 19.49 -22.00
N ILE A 400 -5.51 18.30 -21.43
CA ILE A 400 -6.75 17.54 -21.64
C ILE A 400 -7.80 18.08 -20.67
N ASN A 401 -8.99 18.43 -21.17
CA ASN A 401 -10.13 18.69 -20.30
C ASN A 401 -10.75 17.36 -19.85
N TYR A 402 -10.19 16.76 -18.80
CA TYR A 402 -10.59 15.45 -18.30
C TYR A 402 -12.07 15.38 -17.92
N ALA A 403 -12.62 16.43 -17.30
CA ALA A 403 -14.03 16.48 -16.93
C ALA A 403 -14.92 16.36 -18.18
N ALA A 404 -14.66 17.15 -19.21
CA ALA A 404 -15.43 17.12 -20.45
C ALA A 404 -15.28 15.79 -21.20
N GLU A 405 -14.07 15.22 -21.27
CA GLU A 405 -13.88 13.92 -21.92
C GLU A 405 -14.52 12.77 -21.15
N ASN A 406 -14.48 12.80 -19.81
CA ASN A 406 -15.17 11.82 -18.97
C ASN A 406 -16.69 11.85 -19.18
N GLU A 407 -17.29 13.04 -19.29
CA GLU A 407 -18.72 13.21 -19.57
C GLU A 407 -19.10 12.72 -20.96
N LYS A 408 -18.39 13.19 -21.99
CA LYS A 408 -18.60 12.83 -23.40
C LYS A 408 -18.54 11.33 -23.62
N SER A 409 -17.57 10.68 -22.99
CA SER A 409 -17.25 9.28 -23.21
C SER A 409 -17.88 8.34 -22.18
N LYS A 410 -18.63 8.90 -21.22
CA LYS A 410 -19.25 8.20 -20.08
C LYS A 410 -18.26 7.31 -19.34
N LEU A 411 -17.06 7.84 -19.08
CA LEU A 411 -15.96 7.10 -18.47
C LEU A 411 -16.07 7.02 -16.96
N ARG A 412 -17.05 7.67 -16.33
CA ARG A 412 -17.30 7.54 -14.88
C ARG A 412 -18.41 6.55 -14.64
N TYR A 413 -18.07 5.39 -14.08
CA TYR A 413 -19.05 4.46 -13.57
C TYR A 413 -19.39 4.88 -12.15
N THR A 414 -20.61 5.36 -11.92
CA THR A 414 -21.06 5.67 -10.57
C THR A 414 -21.85 4.49 -10.04
N LYS A 415 -21.40 3.95 -8.91
CA LYS A 415 -22.22 3.05 -8.09
C LYS A 415 -22.82 3.84 -6.94
N LYS A 416 -24.00 3.42 -6.49
CA LYS A 416 -24.73 4.13 -5.43
C LYS A 416 -24.17 3.83 -4.05
N SER A 417 -23.45 2.71 -3.92
CA SER A 417 -22.94 2.17 -2.66
C SER A 417 -21.70 1.31 -2.89
N ILE A 418 -20.88 1.16 -1.84
CA ILE A 418 -19.69 0.31 -1.87
C ILE A 418 -20.01 -1.17 -2.02
N HIS A 419 -21.16 -1.62 -1.52
CA HIS A 419 -21.62 -3.00 -1.67
C HIS A 419 -21.88 -3.38 -3.12
N GLU A 420 -22.13 -2.39 -4.00
CA GLU A 420 -22.30 -2.65 -5.42
C GLU A 420 -20.97 -2.98 -6.12
N PHE A 421 -19.82 -2.88 -5.43
CA PHE A 421 -18.49 -3.27 -5.92
C PHE A 421 -18.03 -4.63 -5.44
N ARG A 422 -18.54 -5.15 -4.32
CA ARG A 422 -18.08 -6.40 -3.72
C ARG A 422 -19.25 -7.18 -3.13
N LEU A 423 -19.57 -8.32 -3.74
CA LEU A 423 -20.66 -9.22 -3.29
C LEU A 423 -20.21 -10.17 -2.18
N ASP A 424 -18.90 -10.31 -1.96
CA ASP A 424 -18.25 -11.26 -1.05
C ASP A 424 -17.60 -10.60 0.19
N GLY A 425 -17.81 -9.30 0.37
CA GLY A 425 -17.57 -8.58 1.62
C GLY A 425 -16.67 -7.34 1.50
N ALA A 426 -16.81 -6.33 2.35
CA ALA A 426 -16.09 -5.07 2.28
C ALA A 426 -14.74 -5.16 2.99
N VAL A 427 -13.69 -4.73 2.30
CA VAL A 427 -12.43 -4.41 2.97
C VAL A 427 -12.66 -3.13 3.79
N PRO A 428 -12.20 -3.06 5.06
CA PRO A 428 -12.42 -1.87 5.85
C PRO A 428 -11.73 -0.66 5.23
N PHE A 429 -12.38 0.49 5.29
CA PHE A 429 -11.74 1.76 5.01
C PHE A 429 -10.68 2.04 6.06
N GLU A 430 -9.53 2.50 5.57
CA GLU A 430 -8.42 2.90 6.41
C GLU A 430 -8.69 4.25 7.09
N ILE A 431 -9.17 4.17 8.34
CA ILE A 431 -9.50 5.30 9.21
C ILE A 431 -8.73 5.11 10.52
N PHE A 432 -7.81 6.03 10.86
CA PHE A 432 -6.89 5.88 12.00
C PHE A 432 -6.90 7.05 13.00
N ASP A 433 -7.34 8.25 12.62
CA ASP A 433 -7.64 9.33 13.56
C ASP A 433 -9.06 9.87 13.29
N PRO A 434 -10.09 9.29 13.91
CA PRO A 434 -11.47 9.76 13.73
C PRO A 434 -11.72 11.13 14.36
N LEU A 435 -10.84 11.60 15.25
CA LEU A 435 -10.93 12.91 15.93
C LEU A 435 -10.09 13.98 15.21
N GLY A 436 -9.39 13.57 14.16
CA GLY A 436 -8.38 14.31 13.43
C GLY A 436 -8.87 15.06 12.22
N ASN A 437 -7.92 15.58 11.45
CA ASN A 437 -8.24 16.07 10.12
C ASN A 437 -8.37 14.88 9.17
N PRO A 438 -9.58 14.54 8.67
CA PRO A 438 -9.73 13.45 7.71
C PRO A 438 -8.97 13.72 6.41
N ALA A 439 -8.62 14.97 6.08
CA ALA A 439 -7.81 15.28 4.91
C ALA A 439 -6.31 15.06 5.11
N ALA A 440 -5.84 14.78 6.34
CA ALA A 440 -4.43 14.52 6.58
C ALA A 440 -3.98 13.24 5.87
N HIS A 441 -2.84 13.32 5.20
CA HIS A 441 -2.22 12.18 4.53
C HIS A 441 -1.84 11.10 5.55
N ILE A 442 -2.16 9.85 5.20
CA ILE A 442 -1.66 8.67 5.89
C ILE A 442 -0.32 8.32 5.25
N GLU A 443 0.77 8.44 6.01
CA GLU A 443 2.13 8.17 5.54
C GLU A 443 2.24 6.76 4.99
N SER A 444 2.86 6.63 3.82
CA SER A 444 3.11 5.33 3.20
C SER A 444 4.51 4.87 3.60
N PRO A 445 4.62 3.77 4.37
CA PRO A 445 5.92 3.26 4.80
C PRO A 445 6.82 2.82 3.63
N ARG A 446 6.26 2.69 2.42
CA ARG A 446 7.02 2.44 1.19
C ARG A 446 7.49 3.75 0.56
N THR A 447 6.57 4.69 0.29
CA THR A 447 6.92 5.95 -0.37
C THR A 447 7.85 6.80 0.49
N ASP A 448 7.50 7.02 1.77
CA ASP A 448 8.27 7.89 2.65
C ASP A 448 9.68 7.32 2.89
N TRP A 449 9.79 5.99 3.02
CA TRP A 449 11.08 5.30 3.10
C TRP A 449 11.95 5.50 1.84
N ILE A 450 11.37 5.45 0.64
CA ILE A 450 12.13 5.68 -0.62
C ILE A 450 12.75 7.08 -0.59
N LEU A 451 11.97 8.10 -0.27
CA LEU A 451 12.44 9.49 -0.26
C LEU A 451 13.54 9.69 0.79
N GLU A 452 13.33 9.19 2.01
CA GLU A 452 14.29 9.33 3.11
C GLU A 452 15.59 8.58 2.82
N HIS A 453 15.50 7.34 2.34
CA HIS A 453 16.66 6.48 2.06
C HIS A 453 17.54 7.00 0.92
N PHE A 454 16.92 7.52 -0.13
CA PHE A 454 17.66 8.06 -1.28
C PHE A 454 17.97 9.56 -1.15
N HIS A 455 17.74 10.13 0.04
CA HIS A 455 17.96 11.55 0.35
C HIS A 455 17.32 12.49 -0.70
N ALA A 456 16.14 12.10 -1.19
CA ALA A 456 15.41 12.83 -2.21
C ALA A 456 14.18 13.50 -1.59
N GLN A 457 13.73 14.58 -2.22
CA GLN A 457 12.51 15.27 -1.83
C GLN A 457 11.41 15.06 -2.87
N ARG A 458 10.21 15.45 -2.48
CA ARG A 458 9.08 15.54 -3.40
C ARG A 458 9.36 16.65 -4.42
N PRO A 459 8.89 16.51 -5.66
CA PRO A 459 9.04 17.57 -6.64
C PRO A 459 8.26 18.82 -6.20
N HIS A 460 8.88 19.98 -6.35
CA HIS A 460 8.26 21.29 -6.16
C HIS A 460 7.55 21.81 -7.42
N THR A 461 7.42 20.97 -8.45
CA THR A 461 6.96 21.39 -9.78
C THR A 461 5.47 21.69 -9.79
N MET A 462 5.08 22.86 -10.29
CA MET A 462 3.67 23.21 -10.49
C MET A 462 3.09 22.54 -11.75
N PRO A 463 1.77 22.26 -11.79
CA PRO A 463 1.11 21.72 -12.98
C PRO A 463 1.28 22.67 -14.16
N LEU A 464 1.59 22.13 -15.34
CA LEU A 464 1.99 22.93 -16.50
C LEU A 464 0.90 23.91 -16.95
N GLY A 465 -0.38 23.51 -16.85
CA GLY A 465 -1.53 24.37 -17.15
C GLY A 465 -1.61 25.63 -16.26
N ARG A 466 -1.04 25.59 -15.05
CA ARG A 466 -0.93 26.75 -14.16
C ARG A 466 0.32 27.58 -14.41
N TYR A 467 1.41 26.96 -14.86
CA TYR A 467 2.65 27.67 -15.22
C TYR A 467 2.43 28.64 -16.39
N PHE A 468 1.71 28.21 -17.43
CA PHE A 468 1.38 29.07 -18.57
C PHE A 468 0.26 30.09 -18.26
N ALA A 469 -0.69 29.78 -17.38
CA ALA A 469 -1.70 30.74 -16.93
C ALA A 469 -1.10 31.86 -16.05
N ALA A 470 -0.11 31.55 -15.22
CA ALA A 470 0.62 32.54 -14.42
C ALA A 470 1.53 33.43 -15.30
N ALA A 471 2.15 32.86 -16.34
CA ALA A 471 2.94 33.62 -17.31
C ALA A 471 2.06 34.48 -18.25
N ALA A 472 0.81 34.08 -18.52
CA ALA A 472 -0.11 34.83 -19.36
C ALA A 472 -0.66 36.11 -18.71
N GLN A 473 -0.57 36.26 -17.38
CA GLN A 473 -0.94 37.51 -16.70
C GLN A 473 0.16 38.60 -16.74
N GLN A 474 1.33 38.31 -17.34
CA GLN A 474 2.45 39.25 -17.47
C GLN A 474 2.69 39.75 -18.90
N TYR A 475 1.77 39.49 -19.84
CA TYR A 475 1.83 40.00 -21.22
C TYR A 475 0.55 40.74 -21.62
#